data_AF-A0A537ZEG3-F1
#
_entry.id   AF-A0A537ZEG3-F1
#
_cell.length_a   1.000
_cell.length_b   1.000
_cell.length_c   1.000
_cell.angle_alpha   90.00
_cell.angle_beta   90.00
_cell.angle_gamma   90.00
#
_symmetry.space_group_name_H-M   'P 1'
#
loop_
_entity.id
_entity.type
_entity.pdbx_description
1 polymer ?
#
loop_
_entity_poly.entity_id
_entity_poly.type
_entity_poly.pdbx_seq_one_letter_code
_entity_poly.pdbx_strand_id
1 'polypeptide(L)' 'MINLHFHHVDPSTKSFLMSSSIGRAIAKFREEAKKCVLVCANCHGEIEAGLIESPPARARYRGGRPSAGNAAAP' A
#
# COMPACT_ATOMS: atom_id res chain seq x y z
N MET A 1 10.91 3.03 13.95
CA MET A 1 11.41 2.83 12.58
C MET A 1 10.62 1.68 11.97
N ILE A 2 9.70 1.95 11.05
CA ILE A 2 8.85 0.92 10.42
C ILE A 2 9.28 0.83 8.95
N ASN A 3 9.68 -0.36 8.51
CA ASN A 3 10.19 -0.56 7.16
C ASN A 3 9.07 -0.78 6.11
N LEU A 4 7.86 -1.15 6.54
CA LEU A 4 6.71 -1.46 5.67
C LEU A 4 5.45 -0.69 6.09
N HIS A 5 4.76 -0.11 5.11
CA HIS A 5 3.60 0.74 5.29
C HIS A 5 2.41 0.22 4.49
N PHE A 6 1.22 0.26 5.11
CA PHE A 6 -0.04 0.09 4.40
C PHE A 6 -0.42 1.41 3.74
N HIS A 7 -0.16 1.53 2.45
CA HIS A 7 -0.60 2.68 1.66
C HIS A 7 -2.04 2.46 1.21
N HIS A 8 -2.94 3.39 1.50
CA HIS A 8 -4.31 3.38 0.99
C HIS A 8 -4.32 3.84 -0.46
N VAL A 9 -4.67 2.94 -1.39
CA VAL A 9 -4.62 3.23 -2.83
C VAL A 9 -5.63 4.30 -3.24
N ASP A 10 -6.79 4.31 -2.60
CA ASP A 10 -7.75 5.41 -2.67
C ASP A 10 -7.94 5.99 -1.25
N PRO A 11 -7.35 7.17 -0.95
CA PRO A 11 -7.44 7.78 0.37
C PRO A 11 -8.87 8.18 0.74
N SER A 12 -9.79 8.38 -0.21
CA SER A 12 -11.19 8.73 0.06
C SER A 12 -11.98 7.58 0.69
N THR A 13 -11.52 6.33 0.48
CA THR A 13 -12.17 5.13 1.01
C THR A 13 -11.65 4.71 2.39
N LYS A 14 -10.63 5.41 2.90
CA LYS A 14 -9.99 5.13 4.19
C LYS A 14 -10.98 5.30 5.33
N SER A 15 -11.13 4.26 6.15
CA SER A 15 -11.96 4.32 7.35
C SER A 15 -11.13 4.59 8.59
N PHE A 16 -9.88 4.13 8.65
CA PHE A 16 -8.97 4.40 9.75
C PHE A 16 -7.51 4.16 9.37
N LEU A 17 -6.59 4.66 10.20
CA LEU A 17 -5.16 4.43 10.00
C LEU A 17 -4.78 3.02 10.47
N MET A 18 -4.29 2.18 9.55
CA MET A 18 -3.91 0.79 9.84
C MET A 18 -2.82 0.67 10.91
N SER A 19 -1.84 1.57 10.92
CA SER A 19 -0.66 1.49 11.80
C SER A 19 -0.92 1.96 13.25
N SER A 20 -1.97 2.73 13.50
CA SER A 20 -2.22 3.35 14.82
C SER A 20 -3.59 3.02 15.41
N SER A 21 -4.40 2.20 14.72
CA SER A 21 -5.71 1.81 15.23
C SER A 21 -5.60 0.71 16.28
N ILE A 22 -6.35 0.85 17.37
CA ILE A 22 -6.46 -0.13 18.47
C ILE A 22 -7.92 -0.43 18.80
N GLY A 23 -8.20 -1.55 19.46
CA GLY A 23 -9.54 -1.87 19.98
C GLY A 23 -10.60 -2.23 18.94
N ARG A 24 -10.22 -2.60 17.70
CA ARG A 24 -11.15 -3.02 16.64
C ARG A 24 -11.10 -4.51 16.41
N ALA A 25 -12.22 -5.10 16.00
CA ALA A 25 -12.26 -6.51 15.60
C ALA A 25 -11.33 -6.79 14.41
N ILE A 26 -10.68 -7.95 14.39
CA ILE A 26 -9.77 -8.36 13.31
C ILE A 26 -10.45 -8.33 11.93
N ALA A 27 -11.76 -8.61 11.87
CA ALA A 27 -12.54 -8.49 10.64
C ALA A 27 -12.50 -7.07 10.06
N LYS A 28 -12.59 -6.03 10.91
CA LYS A 28 -12.51 -4.63 10.45
C LYS A 28 -11.11 -4.28 9.93
N PHE A 29 -10.05 -4.77 10.58
CA PHE A 29 -8.68 -4.62 10.07
C PHE A 29 -8.49 -5.32 8.72
N ARG A 30 -9.07 -6.51 8.52
CA ARG A 30 -9.03 -7.22 7.24
C ARG A 30 -9.75 -6.44 6.14
N GLU A 31 -10.94 -5.90 6.42
CA GLU A 31 -11.66 -5.06 5.45
C GLU A 31 -10.90 -3.78 5.10
N GLU A 32 -10.25 -3.15 6.06
CA GLU A 32 -9.43 -1.96 5.80
C GLU A 32 -8.16 -2.31 5.00
N ALA A 33 -7.46 -3.37 5.36
CA ALA A 33 -6.26 -3.83 4.65
C ALA A 33 -6.53 -4.20 3.19
N LYS A 34 -7.76 -4.61 2.84
CA LYS A 34 -8.16 -4.84 1.44
C LYS A 34 -8.10 -3.56 0.60
N LYS A 35 -8.15 -2.37 1.19
CA LYS A 35 -8.05 -1.08 0.50
C LYS A 35 -6.60 -0.64 0.32
N CYS A 36 -5.67 -1.32 0.97
CA CYS A 36 -4.26 -0.96 0.99
C CYS A 36 -3.42 -1.82 0.06
N VAL A 37 -2.23 -1.33 -0.25
CA VAL A 37 -1.06 -2.10 -0.71
C VAL A 37 0.06 -1.97 0.32
N LEU A 38 0.85 -3.03 0.50
CA LEU A 38 2.01 -3.01 1.39
C LEU A 38 3.24 -2.59 0.60
N VAL A 39 3.85 -1.47 0.98
CA VAL A 39 5.05 -0.90 0.34
C VAL A 39 6.10 -0.56 1.40
N CYS A 40 7.35 -0.30 1.02
CA CYS A 40 8.34 0.17 1.99
C CYS A 40 8.13 1.65 2.34
N ALA A 41 8.76 2.12 3.41
CA ALA A 41 8.65 3.52 3.85
C ALA A 41 9.03 4.53 2.76
N ASN A 42 10.05 4.24 1.96
CA ASN A 42 10.50 5.13 0.88
C ASN A 42 9.46 5.20 -0.24
N CYS A 43 9.02 4.06 -0.76
CA CYS A 43 7.99 4.02 -1.81
C CYS A 43 6.67 4.65 -1.33
N HIS A 44 6.30 4.48 -0.06
CA HIS A 44 5.14 5.18 0.50
C HIS A 44 5.31 6.70 0.40
N GLY A 45 6.48 7.25 0.78
CA GLY A 45 6.77 8.67 0.67
C GLY A 45 6.74 9.19 -0.78
N GLU A 46 7.34 8.43 -1.70
CA GLU A 46 7.35 8.78 -3.13
C GLU A 46 5.94 8.80 -3.75
N ILE A 47 5.08 7.84 -3.39
CA ILE A 47 3.68 7.80 -3.84
C ILE A 47 2.90 9.01 -3.31
N GLU A 48 3.00 9.31 -2.01
CA GLU A 48 2.29 10.45 -1.41
C GLU A 48 2.79 11.80 -1.97
N ALA A 49 4.06 11.87 -2.39
CA ALA A 49 4.63 13.01 -3.08
C ALA A 49 4.28 13.07 -4.58
N GLY A 50 3.60 12.06 -5.12
CA GLY A 50 3.23 11.96 -6.54
C GLY A 50 4.43 11.69 -7.47
N LEU A 51 5.55 11.19 -6.95
CA LEU A 51 6.76 10.91 -7.72
C LEU A 51 6.69 9.57 -8.46
N ILE A 52 5.95 8.61 -7.92
CA ILE A 52 5.66 7.32 -8.55
C ILE A 52 4.18 6.97 -8.39
N GLU A 53 3.66 6.11 -9.27
CA GLU A 53 2.29 5.61 -9.15
C GLU A 53 2.17 4.52 -8.07
N SER A 54 1.02 4.51 -7.41
CA SER A 54 0.68 3.48 -6.44
C SER A 54 0.32 2.17 -7.13
N PRO A 55 0.86 1.01 -6.69
CA PRO A 55 0.35 -0.28 -7.14
C PRO A 55 -1.11 -0.49 -6.71
N PRO A 56 -1.86 -1.36 -7.39
CA PRO A 56 -3.25 -1.60 -7.03
C PRO A 56 -3.38 -2.23 -5.63
N ALA A 57 -4.53 -2.02 -5.00
CA ALA A 57 -4.79 -2.55 -3.67
C ALA A 57 -4.65 -4.09 -3.67
N ARG A 58 -4.03 -4.63 -2.62
CA ARG A 58 -3.73 -6.06 -2.45
C ARG A 58 -2.76 -6.64 -3.50
N ALA A 59 -1.98 -5.80 -4.20
CA ALA A 59 -0.92 -6.28 -5.07
C ALA A 59 0.00 -7.25 -4.30
N ARG A 60 0.31 -8.39 -4.94
CA ARG A 60 1.23 -9.40 -4.39
C ARG A 60 2.64 -9.15 -4.90
N TYR A 61 3.64 -9.31 -4.03
CA TYR A 61 5.03 -9.34 -4.45
C TYR A 61 5.24 -10.55 -5.37
N ARG A 62 5.59 -10.29 -6.64
CA ARG A 62 5.78 -11.35 -7.63
C ARG A 62 7.16 -12.02 -7.57
N GLY A 63 8.08 -11.53 -6.73
CA GLY A 63 9.46 -12.03 -6.70
C GLY A 63 10.24 -11.57 -7.94
N GLY A 64 11.33 -10.85 -7.73
CA GLY A 64 12.15 -10.29 -8.81
C GLY A 64 12.21 -8.78 -8.72
N ARG A 65 13.43 -8.23 -8.83
CA ARG A 65 13.64 -6.79 -8.92
C ARG A 65 13.09 -6.35 -10.29
N PRO A 66 12.14 -5.40 -10.38
CA PRO A 66 11.78 -4.84 -11.67
C PRO A 66 13.07 -4.24 -12.27
N SER A 67 13.49 -4.71 -13.44
CA SER A 67 14.54 -4.03 -14.18
C SER A 67 14.03 -2.63 -14.51
N ALA A 68 14.84 -1.61 -14.22
CA ALA A 68 14.56 -0.26 -14.67
C ALA A 68 14.43 -0.29 -16.21
N GLY A 69 13.21 -0.11 -16.72
CA GLY A 69 12.92 -0.08 -18.15
C GLY A 69 11.81 -1.03 -18.58
N ASN A 70 10.63 -0.44 -18.82
CA ASN A 70 9.55 -0.88 -19.71
C ASN A 70 8.76 -2.16 -19.34
N ALA A 71 7.44 -2.01 -19.23
CA ALA A 71 6.50 -2.28 -20.33
C ALA A 71 5.13 -2.66 -19.77
N ALA A 72 4.10 -2.11 -20.42
CA ALA A 72 2.70 -2.36 -20.18
C ALA A 72 2.36 -3.85 -20.02
N ALA A 73 1.44 -4.15 -19.10
CA ALA A 73 0.68 -5.40 -19.12
C ALA A 73 -0.67 -5.14 -19.82
N PRO A 74 -1.22 -6.12 -20.56
CA PRO A 74 -2.46 -5.97 -21.33
C PRO A 74 -3.69 -5.66 -20.48
#